data_AF-A0A5C4J1N3-F1
#
_entry.id   AF-A0A5C4J1N3-F1
#
_cell.length_a   1.000
_cell.length_b   1.000
_cell.length_c   1.000
_cell.angle_alpha   90.00
_cell.angle_beta   90.00
_cell.angle_gamma   90.00
#
_symmetry.space_group_name_H-M   'P 1'
#
loop_
_entity.id
_entity.type
_entity.pdbx_description
1 polymer ?
#
loop_
_entity_poly.entity_id
_entity_poly.type
_entity_poly.pdbx_seq_one_letter_code
_entity_poly.pdbx_strand_id
1 'polypeptide(L)' 'MYEIARMAGFLGAHGVWSVSDGETLVPMLGHEDAGGRQGMERLVHDDLGDAAKAGQVALEAGRAG' A
#
# COMPACT_ATOMS: atom_id res chain seq x y z
N MET A 1 -12.07 -10.90 -7.80
CA MET A 1 -11.89 -11.26 -6.37
C MET A 1 -10.53 -11.94 -6.12
N TYR A 2 -10.10 -12.91 -6.93
CA TYR A 2 -8.78 -13.56 -6.77
C TYR A 2 -7.57 -12.64 -7.01
N GLU A 3 -7.62 -11.74 -8.00
CA GLU A 3 -6.48 -10.84 -8.30
C GLU A 3 -6.18 -9.83 -7.20
N ILE A 4 -7.21 -9.22 -6.61
CA ILE A 4 -7.04 -8.29 -5.48
C ILE A 4 -6.44 -9.02 -4.26
N ALA A 5 -6.91 -10.23 -3.97
CA ALA A 5 -6.34 -11.04 -2.89
C ALA A 5 -4.89 -11.45 -3.17
N ARG A 6 -4.56 -11.80 -4.42
CA ARG A 6 -3.19 -12.10 -4.87
C ARG A 6 -2.28 -10.89 -4.69
N MET A 7 -2.73 -9.71 -5.13
CA MET A 7 -1.99 -8.45 -4.98
C MET A 7 -1.79 -8.09 -3.51
N ALA A 8 -2.83 -8.17 -2.70
CA ALA A 8 -2.75 -7.90 -1.27
C ALA A 8 -1.75 -8.83 -0.56
N GLY A 9 -1.74 -10.13 -0.91
CA GLY A 9 -0.76 -11.08 -0.38
C GLY A 9 0.67 -10.75 -0.81
N PHE A 10 0.88 -10.42 -2.09
CA PHE A 10 2.19 -10.04 -2.62
C PHE A 10 2.75 -8.77 -1.93
N LEU A 11 1.93 -7.72 -1.83
CA LEU A 11 2.32 -6.46 -1.19
C LEU A 11 2.51 -6.61 0.32
N GLY A 12 1.69 -7.43 0.98
CA GLY A 12 1.87 -7.76 2.40
C GLY A 12 3.21 -8.47 2.67
N ALA A 13 3.55 -9.46 1.85
CA ALA A 13 4.85 -10.13 1.94
C ALA A 13 6.02 -9.17 1.65
N HIS A 14 5.89 -8.29 0.65
CA HIS A 14 6.89 -7.25 0.37
C HIS A 14 7.05 -6.29 1.55
N GLY A 15 5.96 -5.91 2.22
CA GLY A 15 5.99 -5.07 3.41
C GLY A 15 6.76 -5.70 4.56
N VAL A 16 6.50 -6.98 4.85
CA VAL A 16 7.24 -7.73 5.89
C VAL A 16 8.73 -7.84 5.54
N TRP A 17 9.05 -8.13 4.28
CA TRP A 17 10.43 -8.23 3.83
C TRP A 17 11.19 -6.89 3.90
N SER A 18 10.53 -5.77 3.57
CA SER A 18 11.18 -4.46 3.54
C SER A 18 11.51 -3.86 4.91
N VAL A 19 11.12 -4.53 6.00
CA VAL A 19 11.46 -4.17 7.38
C VAL A 19 12.15 -5.32 8.11
N SER A 20 12.71 -6.30 7.38
CA SER A 20 13.30 -7.49 7.98
C SER A 20 14.51 -7.19 8.88
N ASP A 21 15.16 -6.04 8.69
CA ASP A 21 16.33 -5.60 9.46
C ASP A 21 15.95 -4.58 10.56
N GLY A 22 14.65 -4.39 10.81
CA GLY A 22 14.12 -3.56 11.90
C GLY A 22 13.79 -2.13 11.51
N GLU A 23 13.75 -1.80 10.22
CA GLU A 23 13.31 -0.51 9.73
C GLU A 23 11.84 -0.22 10.04
N THR A 24 11.48 1.06 9.99
CA THR A 24 10.09 1.48 10.09
C THR A 24 9.35 1.19 8.79
N LEU A 25 8.19 0.55 8.89
CA LEU A 25 7.32 0.33 7.73
C LEU A 25 6.69 1.65 7.29
N VAL A 26 7.02 2.11 6.09
CA VAL A 26 6.28 3.19 5.42
C VAL A 26 4.94 2.63 4.94
N PRO A 27 3.79 3.28 5.23
CA PRO A 27 2.50 2.83 4.73
C PRO A 27 2.48 2.72 3.20
N MET A 28 1.86 1.65 2.69
CA MET A 28 1.81 1.36 1.26
C MET A 28 0.36 1.21 0.79
N LEU A 29 0.02 1.82 -0.35
CA LEU A 29 -1.28 1.69 -0.98
C LEU A 29 -1.13 1.00 -2.33
N GLY A 30 -1.58 -0.25 -2.41
CA GLY A 30 -1.65 -1.00 -3.66
C GLY A 30 -2.92 -0.70 -4.43
N HIS A 31 -2.82 -0.55 -5.76
CA HIS A 31 -3.96 -0.30 -6.62
C HIS A 31 -3.83 -1.03 -7.96
N GLU A 32 -4.94 -1.15 -8.68
CA GLU A 32 -5.00 -1.62 -10.06
C GLU A 32 -5.68 -0.54 -10.90
N ASP A 33 -5.07 -0.13 -12.01
CA ASP A 33 -5.67 0.86 -12.92
C ASP A 33 -6.71 0.21 -13.85
N ALA A 34 -7.47 1.04 -14.58
CA ALA A 34 -8.50 0.56 -15.50
C ALA A 34 -7.95 -0.32 -16.65
N GLY A 35 -6.65 -0.31 -16.90
CA GLY A 35 -5.96 -1.17 -17.85
C GLY A 35 -5.45 -2.48 -17.23
N GLY A 36 -5.74 -2.74 -15.95
CA GLY A 36 -5.30 -3.93 -15.23
C GLY A 36 -3.84 -3.88 -14.78
N ARG A 37 -3.19 -2.70 -14.84
CA ARG A 37 -1.81 -2.56 -14.36
C ARG A 37 -1.83 -2.35 -12.85
N GLN A 38 -0.99 -3.12 -12.16
CA GLN A 38 -0.83 -3.05 -10.71
C GLN A 38 0.23 -2.01 -10.36
N GLY A 39 -0.08 -1.18 -9.36
CA GLY A 39 0.78 -0.14 -8.83
C GLY A 39 0.82 -0.17 -7.31
N MET A 40 1.83 0.48 -6.75
CA MET A 40 1.98 0.66 -5.31
C MET A 40 2.58 2.02 -5.04
N GLU A 41 1.91 2.80 -4.19
CA GLU A 41 2.44 4.04 -3.66
C GLU A 41 3.00 3.82 -2.24
N ARG A 42 4.13 4.45 -1.92
CA ARG A 42 4.62 4.58 -0.55
C ARG A 42 4.23 5.96 -0.03
N LEU A 43 3.46 6.00 1.04
CA LEU A 43 2.95 7.23 1.63
C LEU A 43 3.98 7.78 2.60
N VAL A 44 4.90 8.61 2.10
CA VAL A 44 5.96 9.22 2.89
C VAL A 44 5.47 10.52 3.51
N HIS A 45 5.38 10.55 4.83
CA HIS A 45 5.05 11.73 5.62
C HIS A 45 6.05 11.87 6.77
N ASP A 46 6.13 13.05 7.36
CA ASP A 46 6.95 13.30 8.55
C ASP A 46 6.44 12.52 9.78
N ASP A 47 5.13 12.27 9.84
CA ASP A 47 4.47 11.44 10.87
C ASP A 47 3.81 10.19 10.25
N LEU A 48 4.05 9.03 10.87
CA LEU A 48 3.54 7.74 10.39
C LEU A 48 2.02 7.62 10.55
N GLY A 49 1.45 8.21 11.60
CA GLY A 49 0.01 8.23 11.82
C GLY A 49 -0.70 9.02 10.73
N ASP A 50 -0.14 10.15 10.33
CA ASP A 50 -0.64 10.95 9.21
C ASP A 50 -0.55 10.20 7.88
N ALA A 51 0.56 9.51 7.61
CA ALA A 51 0.68 8.65 6.42
C ALA A 51 -0.37 7.52 6.41
N ALA A 52 -0.58 6.84 7.54
CA ALA A 52 -1.57 5.77 7.64
C ALA A 52 -3.00 6.29 7.44
N LYS A 53 -3.32 7.46 8.03
CA LYS A 53 -4.62 8.11 7.86
C LYS A 53 -4.85 8.54 6.43
N ALA A 54 -3.85 9.12 5.77
CA ALA A 54 -3.92 9.48 4.36
C ALA A 54 -4.21 8.24 3.47
N GLY A 55 -3.56 7.11 3.75
CA GLY A 55 -3.81 5.86 3.06
C GLY A 55 -5.21 5.31 3.27
N GLN A 56 -5.74 5.36 4.49
CA GLN A 56 -7.12 4.95 4.79
C GLN A 56 -8.14 5.80 4.01
N VAL A 57 -7.97 7.12 4.01
CA VAL A 57 -8.84 8.03 3.26
C VAL A 57 -8.78 7.76 1.76
N ALA A 58 -7.58 7.50 1.21
CA ALA A 58 -7.42 7.19 -0.21
C ALA A 58 -8.08 5.85 -0.59
N LEU A 59 -7.95 4.84 0.27
CA LEU A 59 -8.60 3.54 0.10
C LEU A 59 -10.12 3.65 0.13
N GLU A 60 -10.68 4.40 1.09
CA GLU A 60 -12.12 4.64 1.22
C GLU A 60 -12.68 5.42 0.03
N ALA A 61 -11.91 6.37 -0.51
CA ALA A 61 -12.29 7.16 -1.68
C ALA A 61 -12.20 6.37 -3.00
N GLY A 62 -11.63 5.17 -3.00
CA GLY A 62 -11.42 4.36 -4.21
C GLY A 62 -10.50 5.05 -5.23
N ARG A 63 -9.60 5.94 -4.78
CA ARG A 63 -8.65 6.59 -5.67
C ARG A 63 -7.61 5.57 -6.13
N ALA A 64 -7.25 5.63 -7.41
CA ALA A 64 -5.95 5.11 -7.83
C ALA A 64 -4.89 5.93 -7.08
N GLY A 65 -3.98 5.24 -6.37
CA GLY A 65 -2.79 5.88 -5.81
C GLY A 65 -1.96 6.54 -6.89
#